data_AF-A0AA85ISR2-F1
#
_entry.id   AF-A0AA85ISR2-F1
#
_cell.length_a   1.000
_cell.length_b   1.000
_cell.length_c   1.000
_cell.angle_alpha   90.00
_cell.angle_beta   90.00
_cell.angle_gamma   90.00
#
_symmetry.space_group_name_H-M   'P 1'
#
loop_
_entity.id
_entity.type
_entity.pdbx_description
1 polymer ?
#
loop_
_entity_poly.entity_id
_entity_poly.type
_entity_poly.pdbx_seq_one_letter_code
_entity_poly.pdbx_strand_id
1 'polypeptide(L)'
;MEHESDGKFHFLDIAMERLEDGSLQKSIYRKPTWKGQYLHFNSFCPHSFKRGLVKTLYYRARRICSTEKLEEEFEFLENILKRNGYPQRFINKYGRSEVTNVKQITVEKKPVYLQLDYKGENIAAMINRRLSTSLAIAYPAAKLVPVYRTTCSLVQSKIDRYPSHVTSNCVYKFTCICGSSYIGRTERRAYLRFSEHVPKSLRLKGTNALNSAITRHLLDTGHEVDVEKSFKIINKQNSSILLKFAEAISIKRLKPDLCVQKEAVISLSLPW
;
A
#
# COMPACT_ATOMS: atom_id res chain seq x y z
N MET A 1 -35.26 -2.49 1.07
CA MET A 1 -35.59 -1.06 0.97
C MET A 1 -34.73 -0.35 2.00
N GLU A 2 -34.13 0.80 1.71
CA GLU A 2 -33.44 1.58 2.74
C GLU A 2 -34.52 2.22 3.63
N HIS A 3 -34.43 2.01 4.95
CA HIS A 3 -35.44 2.45 5.90
C HIS A 3 -35.00 3.76 6.56
N GLU A 4 -35.93 4.71 6.64
CA GLU A 4 -35.75 5.94 7.43
C GLU A 4 -35.81 5.59 8.92
N SER A 5 -34.88 6.16 9.70
CA SER A 5 -34.83 6.01 11.16
C SER A 5 -34.43 7.36 11.74
N ASP A 6 -35.24 7.87 12.67
CA ASP A 6 -35.05 9.17 13.32
C ASP A 6 -34.89 10.36 12.34
N GLY A 7 -35.69 10.37 11.26
CA GLY A 7 -35.62 11.40 10.22
C GLY A 7 -34.35 11.35 9.36
N LYS A 8 -33.55 10.29 9.50
CA LYS A 8 -32.30 10.08 8.76
C LYS A 8 -32.39 8.83 7.92
N PHE A 9 -31.86 8.91 6.71
CA PHE A 9 -31.60 7.75 5.89
C PHE A 9 -30.38 8.01 5.02
N HIS A 10 -29.86 6.97 4.40
CA HIS A 10 -28.78 7.09 3.44
C HIS A 10 -29.21 6.40 2.15
N PHE A 11 -28.75 6.94 1.02
CA PHE A 11 -28.86 6.31 -0.29
C PHE A 11 -27.51 6.40 -0.97
N LEU A 12 -26.91 5.25 -1.27
CA LEU A 12 -25.55 5.13 -1.79
C LEU A 12 -24.53 5.85 -0.87
N ASP A 13 -23.91 6.92 -1.38
CA ASP A 13 -22.87 7.70 -0.70
C ASP A 13 -23.42 9.01 -0.12
N ILE A 14 -24.75 9.16 -0.01
CA ILE A 14 -25.43 10.37 0.45
C ILE A 14 -26.19 10.05 1.74
N ALA A 15 -25.95 10.83 2.78
CA ALA A 15 -26.78 10.83 3.98
C ALA A 15 -27.77 11.98 3.88
N MET A 16 -29.05 11.71 4.13
CA MET A 16 -30.13 12.67 4.12
C MET A 16 -30.75 12.75 5.51
N GLU A 17 -30.93 13.96 5.99
CA GLU A 17 -31.57 14.28 7.26
C GLU A 17 -32.71 15.27 6.99
N ARG A 18 -33.90 14.93 7.45
CA ARG A 18 -35.07 15.82 7.37
C ARG A 18 -35.00 16.81 8.54
N LEU A 19 -34.99 18.09 8.20
CA LEU A 19 -35.04 19.19 9.17
C LEU A 19 -36.46 19.45 9.64
N GLU A 20 -36.62 20.20 10.73
CA GLU A 20 -37.92 20.55 11.33
C GLU A 20 -38.83 21.33 10.37
N ASP A 21 -38.23 22.13 9.47
CA ASP A 21 -38.94 22.87 8.42
C ASP A 21 -39.38 21.99 7.23
N GLY A 22 -39.11 20.69 7.29
CA GLY A 22 -39.41 19.71 6.25
C GLY A 22 -38.40 19.65 5.10
N SER A 23 -37.38 20.51 5.09
CA SER A 23 -36.32 20.49 4.10
C SER A 23 -35.33 19.33 4.33
N LEU A 24 -34.54 18.99 3.31
CA LEU A 24 -33.55 17.93 3.38
C LEU A 24 -32.13 18.50 3.44
N GLN A 25 -31.43 18.19 4.53
CA GLN A 25 -30.00 18.41 4.63
C GLN A 25 -29.25 17.19 4.11
N LYS A 26 -28.24 17.43 3.27
CA LYS A 26 -27.43 16.38 2.64
C LYS A 26 -26.01 16.43 3.15
N SER A 27 -25.42 15.27 3.37
CA SER A 27 -24.00 15.09 3.68
C SER A 27 -23.45 13.81 3.02
N ILE A 28 -22.14 13.60 3.09
CA ILE A 28 -21.53 12.37 2.54
C ILE A 28 -21.71 11.23 3.54
N TYR A 29 -22.39 10.17 3.10
CA TYR A 29 -22.46 8.94 3.87
C TYR A 29 -21.20 8.10 3.70
N ARG A 30 -20.69 7.57 4.81
CA ARG A 30 -19.56 6.63 4.86
C ARG A 30 -19.98 5.41 5.63
N LYS A 31 -19.81 4.22 5.05
CA LYS A 31 -20.15 2.96 5.71
C LYS A 31 -19.35 2.79 7.01
N PRO A 32 -19.91 2.17 8.07
CA PRO A 32 -19.20 1.90 9.32
C PRO A 32 -17.90 1.09 9.15
N THR A 33 -17.81 0.29 8.09
CA THR A 33 -16.62 -0.50 7.77
C THR A 33 -15.49 0.31 7.11
N TRP A 34 -15.74 1.58 6.75
CA TRP A 34 -14.76 2.43 6.08
C TRP A 34 -13.69 2.92 7.05
N LYS A 35 -12.43 2.62 6.73
CA LYS A 35 -11.28 2.87 7.61
C LYS A 35 -10.58 4.20 7.37
N GLY A 36 -11.07 5.03 6.44
CA GLY A 36 -10.38 6.28 6.09
C GLY A 36 -9.11 6.10 5.25
N GLN A 37 -8.90 4.93 4.67
CA GLN A 37 -7.69 4.63 3.89
C GLN A 37 -7.85 5.08 2.44
N TYR A 38 -6.94 5.93 1.99
CA TYR A 38 -6.79 6.37 0.61
C TYR A 38 -5.40 6.01 0.06
N LEU A 39 -5.15 6.36 -1.20
CA LEU A 39 -3.81 6.30 -1.79
C LEU A 39 -2.86 7.18 -0.96
N HIS A 40 -1.89 6.57 -0.29
CA HIS A 40 -0.91 7.29 0.52
C HIS A 40 -0.05 8.23 -0.35
N PHE A 41 0.30 9.42 0.15
CA PHE A 41 1.02 10.41 -0.65
C PHE A 41 2.38 9.92 -1.14
N ASN A 42 3.07 9.07 -0.37
CA ASN A 42 4.37 8.48 -0.77
C ASN A 42 4.25 7.20 -1.62
N SER A 43 3.05 6.79 -2.02
CA SER A 43 2.89 5.63 -2.91
C SER A 43 3.56 5.88 -4.26
N PHE A 44 4.16 4.83 -4.83
CA PHE A 44 4.85 4.85 -6.12
C PHE A 44 3.83 4.90 -7.27
N CYS A 45 3.29 6.09 -7.48
CA CYS A 45 2.27 6.37 -8.48
C CYS A 45 2.41 7.82 -8.97
N PRO A 46 1.91 8.13 -10.19
CA PRO A 46 1.95 9.47 -10.73
C PRO A 46 1.31 10.51 -9.79
N HIS A 47 1.88 11.70 -9.74
CA HIS A 47 1.30 12.83 -8.99
C HIS A 47 -0.10 13.21 -9.49
N SER A 48 -0.41 12.93 -10.76
CA SER A 48 -1.75 13.12 -11.32
C SER A 48 -2.82 12.33 -10.58
N PHE A 49 -2.51 11.13 -10.08
CA PHE A 49 -3.47 10.29 -9.34
C PHE A 49 -3.72 10.86 -7.95
N LYS A 50 -2.66 11.27 -7.25
CA LYS A 50 -2.72 11.95 -5.94
C LYS A 50 -3.53 13.24 -6.03
N ARG A 51 -3.27 14.04 -7.07
CA ARG A 51 -4.03 15.26 -7.36
C ARG A 51 -5.49 14.96 -7.71
N GLY A 52 -5.72 13.95 -8.55
CA GLY A 52 -7.05 13.52 -8.97
C GLY A 52 -7.91 13.07 -7.79
N LEU A 53 -7.33 12.33 -6.84
CA LEU A 53 -8.00 11.94 -5.60
C LEU A 53 -8.49 13.17 -4.84
N VAL A 54 -7.60 14.11 -4.51
CA VAL A 54 -7.96 15.33 -3.76
C VAL A 54 -9.05 16.10 -4.47
N LYS A 55 -8.89 16.35 -5.78
CA LYS A 55 -9.90 17.05 -6.58
C LYS A 55 -11.26 16.35 -6.55
N THR A 56 -11.26 15.03 -6.68
CA THR A 56 -12.50 14.23 -6.71
C THR A 56 -13.23 14.27 -5.38
N LEU A 57 -12.52 14.12 -4.25
CA LEU A 57 -13.13 14.17 -2.92
C LEU A 57 -13.79 15.54 -2.65
N TYR A 58 -13.06 16.61 -2.89
CA TYR A 58 -13.57 17.97 -2.69
C TYR A 58 -14.66 18.36 -3.71
N TYR A 59 -14.59 17.86 -4.94
CA TYR A 59 -15.66 18.03 -5.92
C TYR A 59 -16.94 17.31 -5.47
N ARG A 60 -16.81 16.08 -4.96
CA ARG A 60 -17.94 15.31 -4.42
C ARG A 60 -18.60 16.02 -3.24
N ALA A 61 -17.81 16.55 -2.30
CA ALA A 61 -18.33 17.34 -1.17
C ALA A 61 -19.19 18.51 -1.66
N ARG A 62 -18.69 19.31 -2.61
CA ARG A 62 -19.45 20.43 -3.20
C ARG A 62 -20.72 20.00 -3.93
N ARG A 63 -20.75 18.80 -4.52
CA ARG A 63 -21.91 18.30 -5.27
C ARG A 63 -22.98 17.68 -4.39
N ILE A 64 -22.59 17.12 -3.25
CA ILE A 64 -23.49 16.34 -2.39
C ILE A 64 -23.97 17.16 -1.19
N CYS A 65 -23.04 17.78 -0.46
CA CYS A 65 -23.35 18.44 0.81
C CYS A 65 -24.23 19.67 0.61
N SER A 66 -25.16 19.88 1.53
CA SER A 66 -25.80 21.19 1.70
C SER A 66 -24.78 22.22 2.18
N THR A 67 -25.05 23.51 1.95
CA THR A 67 -24.13 24.62 2.25
C THR A 67 -23.64 24.59 3.70
N GLU A 68 -24.54 24.26 4.63
CA GLU A 68 -24.28 24.24 6.08
C GLU A 68 -23.34 23.09 6.49
N LYS A 69 -23.30 22.01 5.70
CA LYS A 69 -22.48 20.81 5.93
C LYS A 69 -21.18 20.79 5.13
N LEU A 70 -20.98 21.77 4.25
CA LEU A 70 -19.85 21.74 3.33
C LEU A 70 -18.51 21.99 4.02
N GLU A 71 -18.43 22.96 4.93
CA GLU A 71 -17.17 23.26 5.62
C GLU A 71 -16.78 22.16 6.60
N GLU A 72 -17.74 21.58 7.33
CA GLU A 72 -17.53 20.38 8.18
C GLU A 72 -16.90 19.24 7.35
N GLU A 73 -17.44 19.00 6.14
CA GLU A 73 -16.91 18.00 5.23
C GLU A 73 -15.52 18.36 4.70
N PHE A 74 -15.22 19.64 4.43
CA PHE A 74 -13.88 20.07 4.01
C PHE A 74 -12.83 19.89 5.11
N GLU A 75 -13.15 20.20 6.35
CA GLU A 75 -12.28 19.96 7.51
C GLU A 75 -12.04 18.46 7.70
N PHE A 76 -13.10 17.66 7.56
CA PHE A 76 -12.99 16.21 7.58
C PHE A 76 -12.03 15.69 6.48
N LEU A 77 -12.21 16.15 5.24
CA LEU A 77 -11.36 15.75 4.11
C LEU A 77 -9.90 16.18 4.29
N GLU A 78 -9.67 17.36 4.85
CA GLU A 78 -8.33 17.85 5.14
C GLU A 78 -7.64 16.95 6.17
N ASN A 79 -8.32 16.62 7.26
CA ASN A 79 -7.80 15.75 8.31
C ASN A 79 -7.52 14.33 7.82
N ILE A 80 -8.41 13.75 7.01
CA ILE A 80 -8.19 12.39 6.48
C ILE A 80 -7.05 12.37 5.46
N LEU A 81 -6.90 13.39 4.62
CA LEU A 81 -5.79 13.48 3.67
C LEU A 81 -4.45 13.67 4.38
N LYS A 82 -4.39 14.50 5.44
CA LYS A 82 -3.20 14.60 6.31
C LYS A 82 -2.79 13.25 6.89
N ARG A 83 -3.75 12.48 7.40
CA ARG A 83 -3.49 11.11 7.92
C ARG A 83 -2.97 10.15 6.85
N ASN A 84 -3.32 10.38 5.57
CA ASN A 84 -2.79 9.63 4.42
C ASN A 84 -1.49 10.25 3.84
N GLY A 85 -0.85 11.17 4.57
CA GLY A 85 0.47 11.73 4.25
C GLY A 85 0.47 12.91 3.29
N TYR A 86 -0.69 13.50 2.95
CA TYR A 86 -0.76 14.61 2.00
C TYR A 86 -0.28 15.92 2.63
N PRO A 87 0.67 16.65 2.01
CA PRO A 87 1.09 17.96 2.50
C PRO A 87 -0.04 18.99 2.46
N GLN A 88 -0.12 19.86 3.48
CA GLN A 88 -1.15 20.91 3.56
C GLN A 88 -1.25 21.76 2.30
N ARG A 89 -0.10 22.22 1.80
CA ARG A 89 -0.02 23.06 0.58
C ARG A 89 -0.62 22.34 -0.63
N PHE A 90 -0.48 21.03 -0.70
CA PHE A 90 -1.05 20.22 -1.78
C PHE A 90 -2.58 20.13 -1.66
N ILE A 91 -3.10 19.90 -0.46
CA ILE A 91 -4.54 19.86 -0.19
C ILE A 91 -5.17 21.21 -0.53
N ASN A 92 -4.63 22.32 0.00
CA ASN A 92 -5.16 23.66 -0.26
C ASN A 92 -5.17 23.99 -1.76
N LYS A 93 -4.08 23.66 -2.46
CA LYS A 93 -3.93 23.93 -3.90
C LYS A 93 -4.88 23.15 -4.80
N TYR A 94 -5.38 21.99 -4.38
CA TYR A 94 -6.17 21.12 -5.26
C TYR A 94 -7.57 20.80 -4.75
N GLY A 95 -7.83 20.98 -3.46
CA GLY A 95 -9.13 20.73 -2.83
C GLY A 95 -10.01 21.97 -2.76
N ARG A 96 -9.45 23.08 -2.26
CA ARG A 96 -10.20 24.33 -2.04
C ARG A 96 -10.34 25.21 -3.28
N SER A 97 -9.57 24.95 -4.34
CA SER A 97 -9.71 25.68 -5.61
C SER A 97 -11.09 25.48 -6.22
N GLU A 98 -11.76 26.58 -6.56
CA GLU A 98 -12.95 26.54 -7.39
C GLU A 98 -12.57 26.06 -8.80
N VAL A 99 -13.43 25.23 -9.39
CA VAL A 99 -13.24 24.78 -10.77
C VAL A 99 -13.71 25.90 -11.69
N THR A 100 -12.84 26.86 -11.97
CA THR A 100 -13.05 27.85 -13.02
C THR A 100 -12.79 27.21 -14.37
N ASN A 101 -13.76 26.47 -14.90
CA ASN A 101 -13.72 26.00 -16.28
C ASN A 101 -14.44 27.02 -17.17
N VAL A 102 -13.75 28.10 -17.54
CA VAL A 102 -14.09 28.81 -18.78
C VAL A 102 -13.59 27.92 -19.92
N LYS A 103 -14.45 27.03 -20.45
CA LYS A 103 -14.11 26.28 -21.66
C LYS A 103 -14.20 27.23 -22.84
N GLN A 104 -13.07 27.58 -23.45
CA GLN A 104 -13.08 28.13 -24.80
C GLN A 104 -13.62 27.07 -25.76
N ILE A 105 -14.69 27.41 -26.48
CA ILE A 105 -15.27 26.56 -27.52
C ILE A 105 -14.23 26.43 -28.64
N THR A 106 -13.60 25.27 -28.72
CA THR A 106 -12.66 24.89 -29.78
C THR A 106 -13.00 23.48 -30.25
N VAL A 107 -12.59 23.12 -31.47
CA VAL A 107 -12.74 21.74 -31.96
C VAL A 107 -11.93 20.82 -31.03
N GLU A 108 -12.60 19.86 -30.39
CA GLU A 108 -11.93 18.95 -29.47
C GLU A 108 -10.94 18.05 -30.21
N LYS A 109 -9.71 18.00 -29.71
CA LYS A 109 -8.69 17.07 -30.22
C LYS A 109 -9.10 15.62 -29.93
N LYS A 110 -8.86 14.72 -30.88
CA LYS A 110 -9.13 13.30 -30.71
C LYS A 110 -8.15 12.69 -29.69
N PRO A 111 -8.63 12.07 -28.60
CA PRO A 111 -7.75 11.47 -27.60
C PRO A 111 -7.08 10.22 -28.15
N VAL A 112 -5.77 10.12 -27.96
CA VAL A 112 -4.97 8.93 -28.28
C VAL A 112 -4.38 8.40 -26.98
N TYR A 113 -4.79 7.20 -26.60
CA TYR A 113 -4.36 6.58 -25.35
C TYR A 113 -3.07 5.81 -25.55
N LEU A 114 -2.08 6.07 -24.70
CA LEU A 114 -0.83 5.31 -24.67
C LEU A 114 -0.61 4.78 -23.28
N GLN A 115 -0.45 3.47 -23.18
CA GLN A 115 -0.28 2.81 -21.91
C GLN A 115 1.20 2.54 -21.62
N LEU A 116 1.67 2.98 -20.45
CA LEU A 116 3.08 2.94 -20.08
C LEU A 116 3.24 2.45 -18.64
N ASP A 117 4.35 1.78 -18.33
CA ASP A 117 4.71 1.50 -16.95
C ASP A 117 5.17 2.78 -16.24
N TYR A 118 4.70 3.00 -15.02
CA TYR A 118 5.21 4.09 -14.20
C TYR A 118 6.61 3.75 -13.68
N LYS A 119 7.60 4.57 -14.04
CA LYS A 119 8.99 4.46 -13.58
C LYS A 119 9.43 5.66 -12.74
N GLY A 120 8.48 6.42 -12.19
CA GLY A 120 8.75 7.63 -11.42
C GLY A 120 8.41 8.91 -12.18
N GLU A 121 8.29 10.01 -11.44
CA GLU A 121 7.73 11.26 -11.96
C GLU A 121 8.63 11.91 -13.02
N ASN A 122 9.95 11.88 -12.83
CA ASN A 122 10.91 12.49 -13.77
C ASN A 122 10.87 11.79 -15.13
N ILE A 123 10.82 10.46 -15.15
CA ILE A 123 10.71 9.67 -16.37
C ILE A 123 9.36 9.90 -17.03
N ALA A 124 8.27 9.86 -16.26
CA ALA A 124 6.93 10.14 -16.77
C ALA A 124 6.83 11.54 -17.38
N ALA A 125 7.35 12.57 -16.72
CA ALA A 125 7.38 13.94 -17.22
C ALA A 125 8.21 14.06 -18.51
N MET A 126 9.37 13.39 -18.58
CA MET A 126 10.22 13.37 -19.77
C MET A 126 9.50 12.73 -20.96
N ILE A 127 8.89 11.55 -20.76
CA ILE A 127 8.15 10.84 -21.81
C ILE A 127 6.97 11.67 -22.27
N ASN A 128 6.16 12.19 -21.33
CA ASN A 128 5.01 13.03 -21.65
C ASN A 128 5.42 14.24 -22.48
N ARG A 129 6.50 14.94 -22.09
CA ARG A 129 7.00 16.10 -22.83
C ARG A 129 7.41 15.73 -24.24
N ARG A 130 8.30 14.73 -24.39
CA ARG A 130 8.84 14.33 -25.70
C ARG A 130 7.73 13.85 -26.65
N LEU A 131 6.88 12.94 -26.19
CA LEU A 131 5.82 12.39 -27.01
C LEU A 131 4.76 13.44 -27.37
N SER A 132 4.39 14.32 -26.43
CA SER A 132 3.41 15.38 -26.72
C SER A 132 3.95 16.39 -27.73
N THR A 133 5.23 16.76 -27.65
CA THR A 133 5.86 17.65 -28.64
C THR A 133 5.88 17.01 -30.03
N SER A 134 6.31 15.75 -30.14
CA SER A 134 6.32 15.05 -31.43
C SER A 134 4.92 14.88 -32.02
N LEU A 135 3.93 14.54 -31.20
CA LEU A 135 2.53 14.40 -31.64
C LEU A 135 1.92 15.72 -32.06
N ALA A 136 2.24 16.83 -31.39
CA ALA A 136 1.73 18.14 -31.77
C ALA A 136 2.19 18.56 -33.17
N ILE A 137 3.38 18.13 -33.60
CA ILE A 137 3.93 18.39 -34.93
C ILE A 137 3.32 17.46 -35.96
N ALA A 138 3.35 16.14 -35.71
CA ALA A 138 2.93 15.14 -36.70
C ALA A 138 1.40 15.02 -36.82
N TYR A 139 0.66 15.21 -35.73
CA TYR A 139 -0.79 15.03 -35.65
C TYR A 139 -1.45 16.12 -34.79
N PRO A 140 -1.59 17.36 -35.29
CA PRO A 140 -2.11 18.48 -34.49
C PRO A 140 -3.50 18.26 -33.89
N ALA A 141 -4.34 17.45 -34.58
CA ALA A 141 -5.69 17.08 -34.16
C ALA A 141 -5.72 16.00 -33.06
N ALA A 142 -4.59 15.37 -32.73
CA ALA A 142 -4.51 14.34 -31.70
C ALA A 142 -4.10 14.94 -30.34
N LYS A 143 -4.62 14.34 -29.26
CA LYS A 143 -4.22 14.63 -27.88
C LYS A 143 -3.74 13.35 -27.22
N LEU A 144 -2.46 13.32 -26.87
CA LEU A 144 -1.90 12.20 -26.11
C LEU A 144 -2.51 12.13 -24.72
N VAL A 145 -2.96 10.94 -24.34
CA VAL A 145 -3.43 10.61 -22.99
C VAL A 145 -2.58 9.45 -22.47
N PRO A 146 -1.48 9.74 -21.76
CA PRO A 146 -0.63 8.71 -21.19
C PRO A 146 -1.33 8.08 -19.97
N VAL A 147 -1.49 6.77 -20.01
CA VAL A 147 -2.09 5.94 -18.96
C VAL A 147 -0.98 5.14 -18.29
N TYR A 148 -0.59 5.60 -17.10
CA TYR A 148 0.48 4.97 -16.34
C TYR A 148 -0.03 3.81 -15.50
N ARG A 149 0.56 2.63 -15.69
CA ARG A 149 0.33 1.45 -14.87
C ARG A 149 1.32 1.41 -13.72
N THR A 150 0.80 1.26 -12.51
CA THR A 150 1.59 1.01 -11.30
C THR A 150 1.40 -0.44 -10.90
N THR A 151 2.46 -1.25 -10.95
CA THR A 151 2.42 -2.64 -10.51
C THR A 151 2.92 -2.74 -9.07
N CYS A 152 2.08 -3.23 -8.16
CA CYS A 152 2.57 -3.68 -6.85
C CYS A 152 3.09 -5.10 -7.00
N SER A 153 4.40 -5.26 -7.11
CA SER A 153 4.99 -6.59 -7.33
C SER A 153 4.93 -7.48 -6.09
N LEU A 154 4.82 -6.90 -4.89
CA LEU A 154 4.69 -7.67 -3.64
C LEU A 154 3.23 -7.98 -3.38
N VAL A 155 2.84 -9.23 -3.64
CA VAL A 155 1.52 -9.72 -3.27
C VAL A 155 1.57 -10.09 -1.79
N GLN A 156 0.83 -9.36 -0.95
CA GLN A 156 0.52 -9.84 0.39
C GLN A 156 -0.55 -10.93 0.25
N SER A 157 -0.09 -12.13 -0.09
CA SER A 157 -0.96 -13.30 -0.19
C SER A 157 -1.63 -13.52 1.17
N LYS A 158 -2.95 -13.71 1.18
CA LYS A 158 -3.61 -14.32 2.34
C LYS A 158 -2.95 -15.68 2.50
N ILE A 159 -2.20 -15.87 3.58
CA ILE A 159 -1.54 -17.15 3.85
C ILE A 159 -2.66 -18.10 4.23
N ASP A 160 -3.05 -18.95 3.29
CA ASP A 160 -3.93 -20.08 3.60
C ASP A 160 -3.30 -20.89 4.73
N ARG A 161 -4.12 -21.39 5.67
CA ARG A 161 -3.70 -22.24 6.79
C ARG A 161 -3.26 -23.62 6.30
N TYR A 162 -2.30 -23.68 5.38
CA TYR A 162 -1.59 -24.93 5.13
C TYR A 162 -0.59 -25.15 6.26
N PRO A 163 -0.37 -26.41 6.65
CA PRO A 163 0.71 -26.75 7.55
C PRO A 163 2.05 -26.22 7.01
N SER A 164 2.91 -25.74 7.92
CA SER A 164 4.22 -25.19 7.56
C SER A 164 5.09 -26.19 6.78
N HIS A 165 4.83 -27.49 6.91
CA HIS A 165 5.64 -28.55 6.32
C HIS A 165 5.53 -28.70 4.79
N VAL A 166 4.43 -28.27 4.15
CA VAL A 166 4.28 -28.31 2.69
C VAL A 166 4.61 -26.98 2.00
N THR A 167 4.89 -25.92 2.77
CA THR A 167 5.01 -24.58 2.21
C THR A 167 6.40 -24.34 1.62
N SER A 168 6.48 -23.82 0.39
CA SER A 168 7.71 -23.35 -0.28
C SER A 168 7.60 -21.87 -0.67
N ASN A 169 8.70 -21.28 -1.13
CA ASN A 169 8.81 -19.86 -1.52
C ASN A 169 8.21 -18.89 -0.49
N CYS A 170 8.69 -19.02 0.75
CA CYS A 170 8.11 -18.36 1.90
C CYS A 170 9.14 -17.68 2.80
N VAL A 171 8.69 -16.62 3.47
CA VAL A 171 9.38 -15.98 4.58
C VAL A 171 8.77 -16.52 5.87
N TYR A 172 9.61 -16.95 6.80
CA TYR A 172 9.20 -17.47 8.10
C TYR A 172 9.80 -16.64 9.23
N LYS A 173 9.13 -16.68 10.38
CA LYS A 173 9.60 -16.15 11.66
C LYS A 173 9.83 -17.32 12.60
N PHE A 174 11.02 -17.37 13.18
CA PHE A 174 11.32 -18.20 14.35
C PHE A 174 11.16 -17.36 15.62
N THR A 175 10.61 -17.97 16.66
CA THR A 175 10.49 -17.36 18.00
C THR A 175 10.88 -18.39 19.05
N CYS A 176 11.90 -18.04 19.83
CA CYS A 176 12.38 -18.82 20.95
C CYS A 176 11.50 -18.57 22.19
N ILE A 177 11.58 -19.49 23.17
CA ILE A 177 10.89 -19.36 24.46
C ILE A 177 11.33 -18.12 25.24
N CYS A 178 12.58 -17.67 25.07
CA CYS A 178 13.08 -16.44 25.67
C CYS A 178 12.67 -15.16 24.93
N GLY A 179 11.80 -15.26 23.92
CA GLY A 179 11.30 -14.13 23.12
C GLY A 179 12.20 -13.72 21.96
N SER A 180 13.46 -14.17 21.91
CA SER A 180 14.37 -13.89 20.80
C SER A 180 13.79 -14.40 19.47
N SER A 181 13.92 -13.60 18.43
CA SER A 181 13.31 -13.92 17.13
C SER A 181 14.29 -13.83 15.96
N TYR A 182 14.02 -14.62 14.93
CA TYR A 182 14.74 -14.66 13.67
C TYR A 182 13.76 -14.62 12.51
N ILE A 183 14.14 -13.99 11.40
CA ILE A 183 13.37 -14.01 10.16
C ILE A 183 14.29 -14.49 9.06
N GLY A 184 13.80 -15.44 8.28
CA GLY A 184 14.51 -15.96 7.11
C GLY A 184 13.55 -16.32 6.00
N ARG A 185 14.11 -16.55 4.81
CA ARG A 185 13.38 -17.06 3.65
C ARG A 185 13.85 -18.45 3.20
N THR A 186 13.00 -19.11 2.43
CA THR A 186 13.33 -20.36 1.75
C THR A 186 12.55 -20.49 0.44
N GLU A 187 13.24 -20.90 -0.62
CA GLU A 187 12.62 -21.29 -1.90
C GLU A 187 12.17 -22.75 -1.87
N ARG A 188 12.86 -23.59 -1.08
CA ARG A 188 12.51 -25.00 -0.82
C ARG A 188 11.40 -25.13 0.24
N ARG A 189 10.91 -26.36 0.44
CA ARG A 189 9.97 -26.71 1.51
C ARG A 189 10.48 -26.23 2.87
N ALA A 190 9.66 -25.51 3.61
CA ALA A 190 10.04 -24.82 4.83
C ALA A 190 10.48 -25.79 5.93
N TYR A 191 9.86 -26.97 6.03
CA TYR A 191 10.27 -28.00 6.97
C TYR A 191 11.74 -28.42 6.80
N LEU A 192 12.23 -28.56 5.57
CA LEU A 192 13.65 -28.88 5.32
C LEU A 192 14.55 -27.77 5.88
N ARG A 193 14.16 -26.51 5.65
CA ARG A 193 14.90 -25.37 6.20
C ARG A 193 14.86 -25.34 7.72
N PHE A 194 13.74 -25.70 8.35
CA PHE A 194 13.65 -25.75 9.81
C PHE A 194 14.53 -26.86 10.40
N SER A 195 14.60 -28.02 9.75
CA SER A 195 15.49 -29.10 10.17
C SER A 195 16.98 -28.76 10.05
N GLU A 196 17.35 -27.87 9.12
CA GLU A 196 18.71 -27.33 9.02
C GLU A 196 19.05 -26.41 10.21
N HIS A 197 18.05 -25.74 10.79
CA HIS A 197 18.21 -24.87 11.96
C HIS A 197 18.19 -25.63 13.29
N VAL A 198 17.37 -26.68 13.37
CA VAL A 198 17.19 -27.51 14.57
C VAL A 198 17.51 -28.96 14.22
N PRO A 199 18.81 -29.33 14.07
CA PRO A 199 19.17 -30.70 13.78
C PRO A 199 18.80 -31.63 14.94
N LYS A 200 18.27 -32.81 14.63
CA LYS A 200 17.83 -33.84 15.61
C LYS A 200 18.92 -34.25 16.61
N SER A 201 20.18 -34.05 16.25
CA SER A 201 21.33 -34.20 17.12
C SER A 201 21.98 -32.83 17.36
N LEU A 202 21.50 -32.08 18.35
CA LEU A 202 22.23 -30.94 18.93
C LEU A 202 23.57 -31.35 19.59
N ARG A 203 24.02 -32.61 19.41
CA ARG A 203 25.16 -33.25 20.08
C ARG A 203 26.37 -33.55 19.21
N LEU A 204 26.43 -33.17 17.94
CA LEU A 204 27.64 -33.38 17.13
C LEU A 204 28.23 -32.06 16.63
N LYS A 205 29.41 -31.76 17.17
CA LYS A 205 30.36 -30.75 16.68
C LYS A 205 30.68 -31.05 15.21
N GLY A 206 29.91 -30.46 14.30
CA GLY A 206 30.06 -30.58 12.85
C GLY A 206 29.89 -29.22 12.20
N THR A 207 30.85 -28.86 11.35
CA THR A 207 31.25 -27.49 10.99
C THR A 207 30.23 -26.67 10.19
N ASN A 208 29.15 -27.25 9.65
CA ASN A 208 28.18 -26.53 8.81
C ASN A 208 26.86 -26.13 9.52
N ALA A 209 26.48 -26.80 10.62
CA ALA A 209 25.30 -26.42 11.42
C ALA A 209 25.55 -25.18 12.31
N LEU A 210 26.82 -24.88 12.58
CA LEU A 210 27.27 -23.77 13.43
C LEU A 210 27.06 -22.37 12.81
N ASN A 211 26.68 -22.31 11.52
CA ASN A 211 26.53 -21.05 10.79
C ASN A 211 25.15 -20.40 10.94
N SER A 212 24.13 -21.13 11.40
CA SER A 212 22.83 -20.51 11.63
C SER A 212 22.80 -19.73 12.94
N ALA A 213 22.28 -18.50 12.88
CA ALA A 213 22.00 -17.70 14.06
C ALA A 213 21.01 -18.38 15.04
N ILE A 214 20.05 -19.18 14.52
CA ILE A 214 19.14 -19.96 15.37
C ILE A 214 19.91 -21.04 16.11
N THR A 215 20.69 -21.87 15.39
CA THR A 215 21.43 -22.97 16.00
C THR A 215 22.42 -22.47 17.05
N ARG A 216 23.14 -21.37 16.77
CA ARG A 216 24.04 -20.74 17.74
C ARG A 216 23.31 -20.29 18.99
N HIS A 217 22.20 -19.59 18.83
CA HIS A 217 21.37 -19.15 19.97
C HIS A 217 20.89 -20.34 20.82
N LEU A 218 20.47 -21.44 20.21
CA LEU A 218 20.03 -22.64 20.95
C LEU A 218 21.18 -23.34 21.67
N LEU A 219 22.38 -23.36 21.10
CA LEU A 219 23.58 -23.89 21.75
C LEU A 219 24.01 -23.03 22.94
N ASP A 220 24.00 -21.71 22.79
CA ASP A 220 24.43 -20.77 23.83
C ASP A 220 23.47 -20.74 25.02
N THR A 221 22.16 -20.92 24.75
CA THR A 221 21.11 -20.85 25.79
C THR A 221 20.68 -22.21 26.34
N GLY A 222 20.93 -23.30 25.61
CA GLY A 222 20.43 -24.62 25.96
C GLY A 222 18.90 -24.77 25.85
N HIS A 223 18.21 -23.84 25.19
CA HIS A 223 16.75 -23.89 25.08
C HIS A 223 16.27 -25.01 24.16
N GLU A 224 15.25 -25.74 24.60
CA GLU A 224 14.52 -26.69 23.76
C GLU A 224 13.50 -25.98 22.86
N VAL A 225 13.32 -26.52 21.64
CA VAL A 225 12.46 -25.92 20.61
C VAL A 225 11.46 -26.95 20.09
N ASP A 226 10.18 -26.57 20.19
CA ASP A 226 9.11 -27.20 19.44
C ASP A 226 9.02 -26.54 18.05
N VAL A 227 9.43 -27.26 17.01
CA VAL A 227 9.51 -26.74 15.63
C VAL A 227 8.15 -26.24 15.13
N GLU A 228 7.04 -26.88 15.51
CA GLU A 228 5.71 -26.49 15.02
C GLU A 228 5.23 -25.18 15.65
N LYS A 229 5.57 -24.95 16.92
CA LYS A 229 5.19 -23.72 17.64
C LYS A 229 6.14 -22.56 17.37
N SER A 230 7.43 -22.85 17.28
CA SER A 230 8.47 -21.83 17.16
C SER A 230 8.60 -21.26 15.76
N PHE A 231 8.23 -22.00 14.70
CA PHE A 231 8.28 -21.51 13.33
C PHE A 231 6.90 -21.15 12.77
N LYS A 232 6.76 -19.93 12.25
CA LYS A 232 5.53 -19.44 11.62
C LYS A 232 5.82 -18.85 10.25
N ILE A 233 5.06 -19.23 9.23
CA ILE A 233 5.13 -18.60 7.91
C ILE A 233 4.45 -17.23 7.98
N ILE A 234 5.16 -16.18 7.55
CA ILE A 234 4.69 -14.78 7.61
C ILE A 234 4.47 -14.14 6.24
N ASN A 235 5.01 -14.71 5.16
CA ASN A 235 4.79 -14.24 3.80
C ASN A 235 5.07 -15.35 2.77
N LYS A 236 4.42 -15.31 1.60
CA LYS A 236 4.71 -16.17 0.44
C LYS A 236 4.81 -15.32 -0.81
N GLN A 237 5.81 -15.62 -1.64
CA GLN A 237 6.04 -14.95 -2.92
C GLN A 237 6.22 -15.97 -4.03
N ASN A 238 5.90 -15.60 -5.27
CA ASN A 238 6.03 -16.46 -6.45
C ASN A 238 7.38 -16.30 -7.17
N SER A 239 8.21 -15.35 -6.75
CA SER A 239 9.50 -15.04 -7.36
C SER A 239 10.59 -14.93 -6.30
N SER A 240 11.78 -15.47 -6.60
CA SER A 240 12.96 -15.38 -5.72
C SER A 240 13.33 -13.91 -5.40
N ILE A 241 13.21 -13.02 -6.39
CA ILE A 241 13.50 -11.59 -6.22
C ILE A 241 12.51 -10.97 -5.21
N LEU A 242 11.21 -11.22 -5.39
CA LEU A 242 10.17 -10.73 -4.48
C LEU A 242 10.32 -11.33 -3.08
N LEU A 243 10.77 -12.58 -2.98
CA LEU A 243 11.02 -13.24 -1.71
C LEU A 243 12.15 -12.57 -0.93
N LYS A 244 13.23 -12.14 -1.60
CA LYS A 244 14.31 -11.34 -1.00
C LYS A 244 13.78 -10.01 -0.47
N PHE A 245 12.97 -9.30 -1.26
CA PHE A 245 12.35 -8.05 -0.82
C PHE A 245 11.41 -8.26 0.38
N ALA A 246 10.59 -9.31 0.36
CA ALA A 246 9.67 -9.64 1.44
C ALA A 246 10.42 -9.96 2.75
N GLU A 247 11.54 -10.68 2.68
CA GLU A 247 12.43 -10.93 3.81
C GLU A 247 12.99 -9.62 4.38
N ALA A 248 13.60 -8.78 3.54
CA ALA A 248 14.19 -7.50 3.95
C ALA A 248 13.15 -6.57 4.62
N ILE A 249 11.95 -6.46 4.03
CA ILE A 249 10.84 -5.69 4.62
C ILE A 249 10.42 -6.27 5.97
N SER A 250 10.33 -7.60 6.09
CA SER A 250 9.93 -8.27 7.33
C SER A 250 10.95 -8.05 8.44
N ILE A 251 12.26 -8.14 8.13
CA ILE A 251 13.35 -7.84 9.07
C ILE A 251 13.27 -6.37 9.50
N LYS A 252 13.13 -5.43 8.56
CA LYS A 252 13.04 -3.99 8.87
C LYS A 252 11.85 -3.65 9.75
N ARG A 253 10.69 -4.28 9.52
CA ARG A 253 9.44 -4.02 10.25
C ARG A 253 9.41 -4.66 11.64
N LEU A 254 9.85 -5.91 11.75
CA LEU A 254 9.73 -6.72 12.97
C LEU A 254 10.99 -6.69 13.84
N LYS A 255 12.10 -6.15 13.34
CA LYS A 255 13.38 -5.95 14.04
C LYS A 255 13.89 -7.17 14.84
N PRO A 256 13.93 -8.38 14.25
CA PRO A 256 14.27 -9.62 14.97
C PRO A 256 15.70 -9.65 15.49
N ASP A 257 15.92 -10.02 16.75
CA ASP A 257 17.21 -9.94 17.46
C ASP A 257 18.32 -10.77 16.83
N LEU A 258 17.99 -11.96 16.35
CA LEU A 258 18.96 -12.93 15.83
C LEU A 258 19.39 -12.65 14.38
N CYS A 259 18.81 -11.63 13.73
CA CYS A 259 19.21 -11.26 12.37
C CYS A 259 20.38 -10.28 12.41
N VAL A 260 21.56 -10.73 12.00
CA VAL A 260 22.77 -9.89 11.90
C VAL A 260 22.66 -8.86 10.77
N GLN A 261 21.83 -9.14 9.75
CA GLN A 261 21.64 -8.29 8.56
C GLN A 261 20.88 -6.97 8.82
N LYS A 262 20.68 -6.56 10.08
CA LYS A 262 19.97 -5.32 10.42
C LYS A 262 20.63 -4.08 9.81
N GLU A 263 21.94 -4.11 9.58
CA GLU A 263 22.74 -2.96 9.12
C GLU A 263 22.86 -2.86 7.59
N ALA A 264 22.63 -3.95 6.85
CA ALA A 264 22.75 -3.98 5.38
C ALA A 264 21.42 -3.73 4.66
N VAL A 265 20.40 -3.25 5.36
CA VAL A 265 19.15 -2.86 4.71
C VAL A 265 19.39 -1.51 4.07
N ILE A 266 19.60 -1.51 2.75
CA ILE A 266 19.53 -0.30 1.93
C ILE A 266 18.24 0.40 2.32
N SER A 267 18.37 1.50 3.06
CA SER A 267 17.27 2.43 3.16
C SER A 267 16.99 2.83 1.73
N LEU A 268 15.81 2.48 1.22
CA LEU A 268 15.27 3.12 0.04
C LEU A 268 15.06 4.59 0.42
N SER A 269 16.16 5.36 0.47
CA SER A 269 16.13 6.79 0.27
C SER A 269 15.65 6.93 -1.16
N LEU A 270 14.34 6.95 -1.31
CA LEU A 270 13.74 7.32 -2.56
C LEU A 270 14.27 8.73 -2.83
N PRO A 271 14.99 8.95 -3.94
CA PRO A 271 15.53 10.26 -4.28
C PRO A 271 14.35 11.11 -4.71
N TRP A 272 13.65 11.66 -3.72
CA TRP A 272 12.82 12.84 -3.84
C TRP A 272 12.91 13.63 -2.53
#